data_AF-A0A828SWU4-F1
#
_entry.id   AF-A0A828SWU4-F1
#
_cell.length_a   1.000
_cell.length_b   1.000
_cell.length_c   1.000
_cell.angle_alpha   90.00
_cell.angle_beta   90.00
_cell.angle_gamma   90.00
#
_symmetry.space_group_name_H-M   'P 1'
#
loop_
_entity.id
_entity.type
_entity.pdbx_description
1 polymer ?
#
loop_
_entity_poly.entity_id
_entity_poly.type
_entity_poly.pdbx_seq_one_letter_code
_entity_poly.pdbx_strand_id
1 'polypeptide(L)'
;MKPEQFIREFGVEKARDLLDQLYKLGCPDDMKITVINGMWQRTSNGFTYPDLKRLLESLDLVNCFDDLEQAKSWVSDMDEDLPYVFKGDTYDNRFYKHELVTAIADHESIYGGGE
;
A
#
# COMPACT_ATOMS: atom_id res chain seq x y z
N MET A 1 -1.90 -14.27 -8.53
CA MET A 1 -1.19 -12.98 -8.65
C MET A 1 -0.97 -12.42 -7.26
N LYS A 2 0.18 -11.81 -6.99
CA LYS A 2 0.45 -11.09 -5.72
C LYS A 2 -0.14 -9.67 -5.78
N PRO A 3 -0.49 -9.04 -4.64
CA PRO A 3 -1.07 -7.70 -4.65
C PRO A 3 -0.08 -6.64 -5.17
N GLU A 4 1.21 -6.79 -4.89
CA GLU A 4 2.27 -5.92 -5.44
C GLU A 4 2.36 -6.04 -6.95
N GLN A 5 2.27 -7.26 -7.46
CA GLN A 5 2.27 -7.54 -8.90
C GLN A 5 1.05 -6.92 -9.58
N PHE A 6 -0.12 -6.97 -8.94
CA PHE A 6 -1.33 -6.33 -9.43
C PHE A 6 -1.18 -4.81 -9.55
N ILE A 7 -0.63 -4.14 -8.52
CA ILE A 7 -0.38 -2.70 -8.56
C ILE A 7 0.65 -2.34 -9.64
N ARG A 8 1.70 -3.16 -9.80
CA ARG A 8 2.71 -2.97 -10.86
C ARG A 8 2.10 -3.07 -12.26
N GLU A 9 1.25 -4.06 -12.51
CA GLU A 9 0.69 -4.33 -13.84
C GLU A 9 -0.47 -3.40 -14.21
N PHE A 10 -1.34 -3.06 -13.25
CA PHE A 10 -2.57 -2.30 -13.52
C PHE A 10 -2.53 -0.86 -13.03
N GLY A 11 -1.58 -0.51 -12.15
CA GLY A 11 -1.43 0.82 -11.57
C GLY A 11 -2.25 1.05 -10.30
N VAL A 12 -1.90 2.13 -9.59
CA VAL A 12 -2.49 2.53 -8.30
C VAL A 12 -3.98 2.88 -8.44
N GLU A 13 -4.38 3.55 -9.53
CA GLU A 13 -5.77 3.94 -9.76
C GLU A 13 -6.70 2.73 -9.90
N LYS A 14 -6.28 1.72 -10.68
CA LYS A 14 -6.99 0.44 -10.80
C LYS A 14 -7.09 -0.30 -9.48
N ALA A 15 -6.04 -0.24 -8.66
CA ALA A 15 -6.05 -0.84 -7.34
C ALA A 15 -7.03 -0.16 -6.39
N ARG A 16 -7.11 1.18 -6.43
CA ARG A 16 -8.10 1.95 -5.67
C ARG A 16 -9.54 1.64 -6.12
N ASP A 17 -9.78 1.55 -7.42
CA ASP A 17 -11.07 1.17 -7.99
C ASP A 17 -11.50 -0.24 -7.56
N LEU A 18 -10.58 -1.22 -7.62
CA LEU A 18 -10.85 -2.57 -7.14
C LEU A 18 -11.17 -2.58 -5.64
N LEU A 19 -10.42 -1.83 -4.83
CA LEU A 19 -10.64 -1.75 -3.38
C LEU A 19 -12.04 -1.18 -3.07
N ASP A 20 -12.43 -0.09 -3.73
CA ASP A 20 -13.76 0.51 -3.59
C ASP A 20 -14.89 -0.45 -4.00
N GLN A 21 -14.71 -1.20 -5.09
CA GLN A 21 -15.66 -2.24 -5.50
C GLN A 21 -15.83 -3.33 -4.43
N LEU A 22 -14.72 -3.85 -3.89
CA LEU A 22 -14.75 -4.88 -2.85
C LEU A 22 -15.45 -4.39 -1.59
N TYR A 23 -15.18 -3.13 -1.19
CA TYR A 23 -15.83 -2.48 -0.07
C TYR A 23 -17.35 -2.35 -0.28
N LYS A 24 -17.79 -1.85 -1.44
CA LYS A 24 -19.21 -1.71 -1.80
C LYS A 24 -19.95 -3.04 -1.83
N LEU A 25 -19.25 -4.12 -2.19
CA LEU A 25 -19.81 -5.47 -2.23
C LEU A 25 -19.85 -6.17 -0.86
N GLY A 26 -19.31 -5.54 0.19
CA GLY A 26 -19.22 -6.15 1.52
C GLY A 26 -18.38 -7.42 1.54
N CYS A 27 -17.32 -7.44 0.72
CA CYS A 27 -16.41 -8.57 0.65
C CYS A 27 -15.71 -8.77 1.99
N PRO A 28 -15.71 -9.99 2.57
CA PRO A 28 -15.03 -10.22 3.85
C PRO A 28 -13.52 -10.06 3.70
N ASP A 29 -12.86 -9.58 4.76
CA ASP A 29 -11.43 -9.27 4.77
C ASP A 29 -10.52 -10.49 4.54
N ASP A 30 -10.96 -11.70 4.90
CA ASP A 30 -10.20 -12.94 4.65
C ASP A 30 -10.39 -13.46 3.20
N MET A 31 -11.26 -12.83 2.41
CA MET A 31 -11.54 -13.29 1.06
C MET A 31 -10.37 -13.04 0.13
N LYS A 32 -9.81 -14.14 -0.38
CA LYS A 32 -8.77 -14.10 -1.41
C LYS A 32 -9.36 -13.91 -2.80
N ILE A 33 -8.76 -12.96 -3.51
CA ILE A 33 -9.10 -12.62 -4.90
C ILE A 33 -7.85 -12.64 -5.78
N THR A 34 -8.08 -12.84 -7.07
CA THR A 34 -7.09 -12.62 -8.12
C THR A 34 -7.75 -11.88 -9.25
N VAL A 35 -6.94 -11.17 -10.05
CA VAL A 35 -7.40 -10.51 -11.27
C VAL A 35 -6.88 -11.28 -12.47
N ILE A 36 -7.79 -11.64 -13.39
CA ILE A 36 -7.47 -12.29 -14.66
C ILE A 36 -8.19 -11.52 -15.75
N ASN A 37 -7.46 -11.08 -16.78
CA ASN A 37 -8.00 -10.25 -17.88
C ASN A 37 -8.77 -9.01 -17.39
N GLY A 38 -8.32 -8.39 -16.30
CA GLY A 38 -8.95 -7.20 -15.72
C GLY A 38 -10.25 -7.45 -14.95
N MET A 39 -10.69 -8.71 -14.80
CA MET A 39 -11.82 -9.09 -13.96
C MET A 39 -11.30 -9.75 -12.68
N TRP A 40 -11.76 -9.29 -11.52
CA TRP A 40 -11.45 -9.93 -10.26
C TRP A 40 -12.37 -11.13 -10.04
N GLN A 41 -11.84 -12.16 -9.41
CA GLN A 41 -12.58 -13.38 -9.08
C GLN A 41 -12.10 -13.96 -7.75
N ARG A 42 -12.98 -14.70 -7.08
CA ARG A 42 -12.64 -15.47 -5.88
C ARG A 42 -11.62 -16.55 -6.23
N THR A 43 -10.63 -16.73 -5.37
CA THR A 43 -9.59 -17.75 -5.54
C THR A 43 -9.13 -18.26 -4.18
N SER A 44 -8.58 -19.46 -4.13
CA SER A 44 -7.85 -19.94 -2.94
C SER A 44 -6.42 -19.39 -2.88
N ASN A 45 -5.88 -18.94 -4.02
CA ASN A 45 -4.50 -18.49 -4.17
C ASN A 45 -4.46 -17.09 -4.81
N GLY A 46 -4.37 -16.06 -3.97
CA GLY A 46 -4.48 -14.65 -4.34
C GLY A 46 -4.19 -13.75 -3.14
N PHE A 47 -4.70 -12.53 -3.19
CA PHE A 47 -4.55 -11.53 -2.13
C PHE A 47 -5.89 -11.09 -1.58
N THR A 48 -5.88 -10.48 -0.41
CA THR A 48 -7.10 -10.05 0.28
C THR A 48 -7.33 -8.55 0.16
N TYR A 49 -8.54 -8.10 0.51
CA TYR A 49 -8.86 -6.68 0.66
C TYR A 49 -7.84 -5.92 1.55
N PRO A 50 -7.54 -6.36 2.79
CA PRO A 50 -6.59 -5.67 3.64
C PRO A 50 -5.16 -5.70 3.09
N ASP A 51 -4.75 -6.76 2.36
CA ASP A 51 -3.44 -6.77 1.69
C ASP A 51 -3.33 -5.62 0.68
N LEU A 52 -4.33 -5.45 -0.17
CA LEU A 52 -4.34 -4.39 -1.18
C LEU A 52 -4.46 -3.00 -0.53
N LYS A 53 -5.31 -2.87 0.50
CA LYS A 53 -5.48 -1.62 1.25
C LYS A 53 -4.15 -1.18 1.87
N ARG A 54 -3.45 -2.08 2.55
CA ARG A 54 -2.16 -1.81 3.19
C ARG A 54 -1.14 -1.28 2.18
N LEU A 55 -1.01 -1.93 1.02
CA LEU A 55 -0.08 -1.47 0.00
C LEU A 55 -0.44 -0.08 -0.55
N LEU A 56 -1.73 0.20 -0.74
CA LEU A 56 -2.18 1.53 -1.18
C LEU A 56 -1.88 2.61 -0.14
N GLU A 57 -2.07 2.31 1.15
CA GLU A 57 -1.72 3.20 2.26
C GLU A 57 -0.21 3.42 2.35
N SER A 58 0.59 2.35 2.19
CA SER A 58 2.04 2.42 2.10
C SER A 58 2.50 3.32 0.94
N LEU A 59 1.88 3.17 -0.24
CA LEU A 59 2.20 4.03 -1.38
C LEU A 59 1.80 5.48 -1.14
N ASP A 60 0.65 5.74 -0.51
CA ASP A 60 0.23 7.09 -0.16
C ASP A 60 1.22 7.72 0.82
N LEU A 61 1.65 6.97 1.84
CA LEU A 61 2.65 7.40 2.82
C LEU A 61 4.00 7.70 2.17
N VAL A 62 4.48 6.89 1.22
CA VAL A 62 5.73 7.18 0.50
C VAL A 62 5.55 8.37 -0.45
N ASN A 63 4.40 8.50 -1.12
CA ASN A 63 4.09 9.64 -1.99
C ASN A 63 3.90 10.97 -1.25
N CYS A 64 3.73 10.93 0.07
CA CYS A 64 3.81 12.14 0.89
C CYS A 64 5.23 12.77 0.85
N PHE A 65 6.26 11.98 0.55
CA PHE A 65 7.61 12.47 0.32
C PHE A 65 7.82 12.79 -1.16
N ASP A 66 8.69 13.75 -1.48
CA ASP A 66 9.04 14.07 -2.88
C ASP A 66 9.55 12.84 -3.65
N ASP A 67 10.27 11.95 -2.98
CA ASP A 67 10.82 10.73 -3.54
C ASP A 67 11.18 9.68 -2.46
N LEU A 68 11.49 8.46 -2.92
CA LEU A 68 11.84 7.31 -2.08
C LEU A 68 13.14 7.53 -1.27
N GLU A 69 14.13 8.25 -1.82
CA GLU A 69 15.37 8.55 -1.11
C GLU A 69 15.12 9.51 0.05
N GLN A 70 14.25 10.51 -0.16
CA GLN A 70 13.80 11.40 0.89
C GLN A 70 13.08 10.63 2.00
N ALA A 71 12.14 9.74 1.66
CA ALA A 71 11.47 8.87 2.64
C ALA A 71 12.48 8.05 3.48
N LYS A 72 13.49 7.44 2.84
CA LYS A 72 14.56 6.70 3.52
C LYS A 72 15.42 7.59 4.42
N SER A 73 15.72 8.82 4.00
CA SER A 73 16.46 9.77 4.81
C SER A 73 15.72 10.11 6.10
N TRP A 74 14.40 10.31 6.02
CA TRP A 74 13.57 10.62 7.19
C TRP A 74 13.57 9.51 8.22
N VAL A 75 13.51 8.25 7.81
CA VAL A 75 13.59 7.10 8.73
C VAL A 75 14.80 7.18 9.67
N SER A 76 15.95 7.69 9.19
CA SER A 76 17.15 7.79 10.01
C SER A 76 17.05 8.85 11.12
N ASP A 77 16.28 9.92 10.87
CA ASP A 77 16.08 11.03 11.80
C ASP A 77 14.86 10.81 12.72
N MET A 78 14.00 9.84 12.39
CA MET A 78 12.81 9.52 13.17
C MET A 78 13.14 8.78 14.46
N ASP A 79 12.51 9.21 15.54
CA ASP A 79 12.40 8.53 16.83
C ASP A 79 11.41 7.35 16.70
N GLU A 80 11.71 6.23 17.36
CA GLU A 80 10.90 5.01 17.24
C GLU A 80 9.58 5.07 18.03
N ASP A 81 9.55 5.85 19.11
CA ASP A 81 8.44 5.89 20.07
C ASP A 81 7.49 7.07 19.81
N LEU A 82 7.96 8.07 19.06
CA LEU A 82 7.17 9.25 18.74
C LEU A 82 6.42 9.13 17.41
N PRO A 83 5.12 9.44 17.37
CA PRO A 83 4.38 9.54 16.12
C PRO A 83 4.75 10.84 15.38
N TYR A 84 4.83 10.74 14.06
CA TYR A 84 5.08 11.85 13.15
C TYR A 84 3.79 12.22 12.42
N VAL A 85 3.55 13.52 12.22
CA VAL A 85 2.42 14.03 11.44
C VAL A 85 2.96 14.57 10.13
N PHE A 86 2.26 14.31 9.03
CA PHE A 86 2.63 14.91 7.76
C PHE A 86 2.49 16.44 7.76
N LYS A 87 3.36 17.12 7.01
CA LYS A 87 3.40 18.59 6.98
C LYS A 87 2.14 19.14 6.30
N GLY A 88 1.24 19.71 7.10
CA GLY A 88 0.00 20.33 6.61
C GLY A 88 -1.26 19.51 6.85
N ASP A 89 -1.15 18.34 7.49
CA ASP A 89 -2.29 17.50 7.83
C ASP A 89 -2.73 17.66 9.29
N THR A 90 -3.93 17.17 9.60
CA THR A 90 -4.50 17.16 10.95
C THR A 90 -3.85 16.06 11.80
N TYR A 91 -4.00 16.15 13.13
CA TYR A 91 -3.47 15.17 14.11
C TYR A 91 -3.92 13.70 13.90
N ASP A 92 -4.79 13.43 12.93
CA ASP A 92 -5.33 12.10 12.61
C ASP A 92 -4.38 11.29 11.71
N ASN A 93 -3.62 11.96 10.83
CA ASN A 93 -2.64 11.32 9.93
C ASN A 93 -1.25 11.19 10.59
N ARG A 94 -1.23 10.50 11.73
CA ARG A 94 0.01 10.13 12.41
C ARG A 94 0.54 8.79 11.90
N PHE A 95 1.84 8.71 11.68
CA PHE A 95 2.52 7.46 11.38
C PHE A 95 3.78 7.33 12.24
N TYR A 96 4.17 6.10 12.50
CA TYR A 96 5.41 5.77 13.21
C TYR A 96 6.53 5.42 12.25
N LYS A 97 7.77 5.46 12.75
CA LYS A 97 8.96 5.04 12.00
C LYS A 97 8.80 3.66 11.36
N HIS A 98 8.24 2.70 12.08
CA HIS A 98 8.05 1.33 11.58
C HIS A 98 7.06 1.26 10.41
N GLU A 99 6.06 2.15 10.37
CA GLU A 99 5.10 2.24 9.27
C GLU A 99 5.78 2.81 8.02
N LEU A 100 6.59 3.85 8.16
CA LEU A 100 7.36 4.39 7.04
C LEU A 100 8.37 3.36 6.49
N VAL A 101 9.04 2.61 7.37
CA VAL A 101 9.94 1.51 6.95
C VAL A 101 9.17 0.44 6.18
N THR A 102 7.99 0.05 6.66
CA THR A 102 7.13 -0.92 5.98
C THR A 102 6.67 -0.39 4.62
N ALA A 103 6.30 0.89 4.56
CA ALA A 103 5.84 1.53 3.35
C ALA A 103 6.93 1.65 2.28
N ILE A 104 8.16 1.97 2.68
CA ILE A 104 9.34 1.94 1.81
C ILE A 104 9.57 0.53 1.28
N ALA A 105 9.52 -0.49 2.15
CA ALA A 105 9.70 -1.88 1.74
C ALA A 105 8.59 -2.37 0.79
N ASP A 106 7.34 -2.00 1.03
CA ASP A 106 6.21 -2.28 0.14
C ASP A 106 6.41 -1.58 -1.22
N HIS A 107 6.81 -0.31 -1.23
CA HIS A 107 7.12 0.43 -2.46
C HIS A 107 8.26 -0.24 -3.25
N GLU A 108 9.33 -0.68 -2.58
CA GLU A 108 10.43 -1.43 -3.20
C GLU A 108 9.98 -2.82 -3.69
N SER A 109 9.07 -3.50 -2.99
CA SER A 109 8.48 -4.76 -3.45
C SER A 109 7.66 -4.55 -4.74
N ILE A 110 6.91 -3.44 -4.81
CA ILE A 110 6.08 -3.08 -5.96
C ILE A 110 6.93 -2.62 -7.15
N TYR A 111 7.99 -1.83 -6.96
CA TYR A 111 8.72 -1.21 -8.09
C TYR A 111 10.20 -1.62 -8.22
N GLY A 112 10.83 -2.07 -7.14
CA GLY A 112 12.26 -2.43 -7.07
C GLY A 112 12.58 -3.88 -7.42
N GLY A 113 11.58 -4.76 -7.50
CA GLY A 113 11.77 -6.16 -7.94
C GLY A 113 11.97 -6.28 -9.46
N GLY A 114 13.11 -5.82 -9.98
CA GLY A 114 13.66 -6.29 -11.25
C GLY A 114 14.62 -7.44 -10.96
N GLU A 115 14.26 -8.63 -11.44
CA GLU A 115 14.96 -9.93 -11.37
C GLU A 115 14.72 -10.80 -10.12
#